data_AF-A0A974SGD4-F1
#
_entry.id   AF-A0A974SGD4-F1
#
_cell.length_a   1.000
_cell.length_b   1.000
_cell.length_c   1.000
_cell.angle_alpha   90.00
_cell.angle_beta   90.00
_cell.angle_gamma   90.00
#
_symmetry.space_group_name_H-M   'P 1'
#
loop_
_entity.id
_entity.type
_entity.pdbx_description
1 polymer ?
#
loop_
_entity_poly.entity_id
_entity_poly.type
_entity_poly.pdbx_seq_one_letter_code
_entity_poly.pdbx_strand_id
1 'polypeptide(L)'
;MNRISFNDLDASHWAKKPVEVLAAKGIVNGVSAGSFAPAAQITRADYAVMLVRAFGLNGSPEAAATRFTDVLPGSYYYETVNTAKALPAVIPMEDSTLLELSPDRK
;
A
#
# COMPACT_ATOMS: atom_id res chain seq x y z
N MET A 1 12.95 2.54 19.17
CA MET A 1 11.68 2.44 18.41
C MET A 1 11.23 3.85 18.08
N ASN A 2 10.98 4.17 16.80
CA ASN A 2 10.45 5.48 16.44
C ASN A 2 8.99 5.59 16.93
N ARG A 3 8.63 6.69 17.62
CA ARG A 3 7.27 6.88 18.15
C ARG A 3 6.49 7.75 17.18
N ILE A 4 5.54 7.16 16.48
CA ILE A 4 4.60 7.86 15.61
C ILE A 4 3.25 7.96 16.32
N SER A 5 2.57 9.10 16.22
CA SER A 5 1.21 9.28 16.71
C SER A 5 0.43 10.21 15.80
N PHE A 6 -0.89 10.01 15.73
CA PHE A 6 -1.80 10.77 14.90
C PHE A 6 -3.00 11.25 15.74
N ASN A 7 -3.29 12.55 15.66
CA ASN A 7 -4.31 13.19 16.51
C ASN A 7 -5.74 12.81 16.09
N ASP A 8 -5.93 12.54 14.80
CA ASP A 8 -7.23 12.17 14.22
C ASP A 8 -7.62 10.70 14.46
N LEU A 9 -6.75 9.91 15.10
CA LEU A 9 -7.05 8.55 15.55
C LEU A 9 -7.69 8.50 16.94
N ASP A 10 -7.77 9.62 17.66
CA ASP A 10 -8.46 9.68 18.96
C ASP A 10 -9.95 9.36 18.82
N ALA A 11 -10.59 9.75 17.72
CA ALA A 11 -11.96 9.34 17.42
C ALA A 11 -12.07 7.86 17.00
N SER A 12 -10.96 7.24 16.58
CA SER A 12 -10.89 5.87 16.05
C SER A 12 -10.00 4.98 16.92
N HIS A 13 -10.35 4.87 18.21
CA HIS A 13 -9.56 4.17 19.24
C HIS A 13 -9.09 2.76 18.84
N TRP A 14 -9.92 2.00 18.11
CA TRP A 14 -9.58 0.66 17.64
C TRP A 14 -8.43 0.65 16.62
N ALA A 15 -8.34 1.68 15.77
CA ALA A 15 -7.35 1.80 14.71
C ALA A 15 -6.04 2.42 15.19
N LYS A 16 -6.09 3.22 16.27
CA LYS A 16 -4.95 4.00 16.77
C LYS A 16 -3.68 3.16 16.95
N LYS A 17 -3.75 2.14 17.81
CA LYS A 17 -2.58 1.32 18.13
C LYS A 17 -2.06 0.53 16.91
N PRO A 18 -2.90 -0.18 16.13
CA PRO A 18 -2.45 -0.84 14.90
C PRO A 18 -1.75 0.11 13.92
N VAL A 19 -2.37 1.27 13.63
CA VAL A 19 -1.84 2.24 12.68
C VAL A 19 -0.51 2.82 13.14
N GLU A 20 -0.39 3.21 14.41
CA GLU A 20 0.86 3.75 14.96
C GLU A 20 2.00 2.71 14.90
N VAL A 21 1.71 1.43 15.14
CA VAL A 21 2.69 0.34 15.01
C VAL A 21 3.13 0.15 13.56
N LEU A 22 2.19 0.14 12.61
CA LEU A 22 2.50 0.02 11.19
C LEU A 22 3.31 1.23 10.70
N ALA A 23 2.99 2.43 11.18
CA ALA A 23 3.71 3.66 10.83
C ALA A 23 5.13 3.66 11.41
N ALA A 24 5.30 3.22 12.66
CA ALA A 24 6.61 3.06 13.28
C ALA A 24 7.50 2.03 12.56
N LYS A 25 6.88 1.08 11.84
CA LYS A 25 7.54 0.09 10.98
C LYS A 25 7.76 0.58 9.53
N GLY A 26 7.31 1.78 9.18
CA GLY A 26 7.40 2.35 7.83
C GLY A 26 6.46 1.70 6.80
N ILE A 27 5.45 0.95 7.25
CA ILE A 27 4.50 0.25 6.38
C ILE A 27 3.45 1.23 5.83
N VAL A 28 2.88 2.06 6.72
CA VAL A 28 1.93 3.12 6.38
C VAL A 28 2.51 4.49 6.68
N ASN A 29 2.01 5.52 6.00
CA ASN A 29 2.35 6.91 6.25
C ASN A 29 1.08 7.70 6.56
N GLY A 30 1.21 8.76 7.36
CA GLY A 30 0.12 9.73 7.50
C GLY A 30 -0.03 10.60 6.26
N VAL A 31 -1.19 11.24 6.14
CA VAL A 31 -1.47 12.24 5.08
C VAL A 31 -0.75 13.56 5.36
N SER A 32 -0.38 13.82 6.61
CA SER A 32 0.43 14.97 7.03
C SER A 32 1.13 14.71 8.36
N ALA A 33 1.90 15.68 8.85
CA ALA A 33 2.53 15.62 10.16
C ALA A 33 1.46 15.59 11.27
N GLY A 34 1.14 14.41 11.78
CA GLY A 34 0.19 14.18 12.88
C GLY A 34 -1.24 13.84 12.46
N SER A 35 -1.51 13.58 11.17
CA SER A 35 -2.83 13.10 10.69
C SER A 35 -2.68 11.87 9.80
N PHE A 36 -3.57 10.88 10.02
CA PHE A 36 -3.64 9.64 9.24
C PHE A 36 -4.85 9.60 8.28
N ALA A 37 -5.95 10.28 8.62
CA ALA A 37 -7.24 10.24 7.95
C ALA A 37 -7.85 8.81 7.91
N PRO A 38 -8.24 8.22 9.06
CA PRO A 38 -8.69 6.82 9.14
C PRO A 38 -9.96 6.50 8.34
N ALA A 39 -10.77 7.51 8.01
CA ALA A 39 -11.98 7.37 7.20
C ALA A 39 -11.74 7.63 5.71
N ALA A 40 -10.52 8.02 5.31
CA ALA A 40 -10.20 8.22 3.90
C ALA A 40 -10.20 6.89 3.17
N GLN A 41 -10.73 6.90 1.95
CA GLN A 41 -10.63 5.74 1.07
C GLN A 41 -9.18 5.58 0.59
N ILE A 42 -8.71 4.35 0.59
CA ILE A 42 -7.41 3.99 0.02
C ILE A 42 -7.61 3.37 -1.36
N THR A 43 -6.64 3.54 -2.25
CA THR A 43 -6.64 2.83 -3.53
C THR A 43 -6.13 1.41 -3.33
N ARG A 44 -6.39 0.53 -4.31
CA ARG A 44 -5.81 -0.82 -4.28
C ARG A 44 -4.29 -0.81 -4.51
N ALA A 45 -3.75 0.23 -5.14
CA ALA A 45 -2.31 0.46 -5.19
C ALA A 45 -1.73 0.72 -3.78
N ASP A 46 -2.41 1.53 -2.96
CA ASP A 46 -2.00 1.74 -1.56
C ASP A 46 -2.02 0.43 -0.76
N TYR A 47 -3.07 -0.37 -0.95
CA TYR A 47 -3.17 -1.69 -0.30
C TYR A 47 -2.02 -2.62 -0.72
N ALA A 48 -1.70 -2.68 -2.02
CA ALA A 48 -0.56 -3.48 -2.50
C ALA A 48 0.77 -2.97 -1.92
N VAL A 49 0.94 -1.65 -1.84
CA VAL A 49 2.11 -1.04 -1.21
C VAL A 49 2.24 -1.42 0.26
N MET A 50 1.13 -1.40 1.00
CA MET A 50 1.10 -1.83 2.40
C MET A 50 1.54 -3.29 2.56
N LEU A 51 1.04 -4.20 1.72
CA LEU A 51 1.39 -5.62 1.80
C LEU A 51 2.87 -5.86 1.47
N VAL A 52 3.37 -5.27 0.40
CA VAL A 52 4.79 -5.40 0.01
C VAL A 52 5.71 -4.92 1.13
N ARG A 53 5.40 -3.76 1.73
CA ARG A 53 6.17 -3.24 2.87
C ARG A 53 6.03 -4.10 4.11
N ALA A 54 4.83 -4.59 4.43
CA ALA A 54 4.58 -5.40 5.61
C ALA A 54 5.34 -6.73 5.58
N PHE A 55 5.45 -7.34 4.41
CA PHE A 55 6.19 -8.59 4.21
C PHE A 55 7.67 -8.39 3.85
N GLY A 56 8.14 -7.14 3.73
CA GLY A 56 9.51 -6.83 3.35
C GLY A 56 9.89 -7.40 1.98
N LEU A 57 8.94 -7.43 1.05
CA LEU A 57 9.14 -8.02 -0.27
C LEU A 57 9.98 -7.04 -1.09
N ASN A 58 11.11 -7.52 -1.58
CA ASN A 58 12.01 -6.78 -2.44
C ASN A 58 11.86 -7.32 -3.86
N GLY A 59 11.84 -6.43 -4.86
CA GLY A 59 11.72 -6.84 -6.26
C GLY A 59 12.79 -7.85 -6.65
N SER A 60 12.37 -9.03 -7.13
CA SER A 60 13.26 -9.99 -7.79
C SER A 60 13.40 -9.62 -9.27
N PRO A 61 14.53 -9.88 -9.93
CA PRO A 61 14.66 -9.69 -11.38
C PRO A 61 13.55 -10.40 -12.18
N GLU A 62 13.04 -11.53 -11.70
CA GLU A 62 11.90 -12.25 -12.31
C GLU A 62 10.59 -11.44 -12.28
N ALA A 63 10.41 -10.54 -11.31
CA ALA A 63 9.24 -9.65 -11.24
C ALA A 63 9.21 -8.62 -12.36
N ALA A 64 10.35 -8.37 -13.02
CA ALA A 64 10.43 -7.47 -14.16
C ALA A 64 9.80 -8.06 -15.45
N ALA A 65 9.55 -9.37 -15.49
CA ALA A 65 9.02 -10.06 -16.68
C ALA A 65 7.50 -9.92 -16.83
N THR A 66 6.77 -9.70 -15.73
CA THR A 66 5.31 -9.59 -15.70
C THR A 66 4.88 -8.23 -15.15
N ARG A 67 4.84 -7.23 -16.02
CA ARG A 67 4.38 -5.87 -15.66
C ARG A 67 2.88 -5.71 -15.88
N PHE A 68 2.28 -4.74 -15.21
CA PHE A 68 0.95 -4.24 -15.54
C PHE A 68 1.05 -3.24 -16.69
N THR A 69 0.17 -3.35 -17.69
CA THR A 69 0.23 -2.50 -18.90
C THR A 69 -0.29 -1.08 -18.66
N ASP A 70 -1.03 -0.89 -17.58
CA ASP A 70 -1.68 0.35 -17.18
C ASP A 70 -0.98 1.05 -16.00
N VAL A 71 0.15 0.51 -15.55
CA VAL A 71 0.98 1.14 -14.51
C VAL A 71 2.09 1.91 -15.21
N LEU A 72 1.99 3.24 -15.16
CA LEU A 72 2.94 4.13 -15.80
C LEU A 72 4.28 4.15 -15.05
N PRO A 73 5.41 4.07 -15.76
CA PRO A 73 6.73 4.32 -15.16
C PRO A 73 6.75 5.67 -14.43
N GLY A 74 7.29 5.69 -13.20
CA GLY A 74 7.36 6.90 -12.37
C GLY A 74 6.22 7.06 -11.36
N SER A 75 5.16 6.26 -11.43
CA SER A 75 4.17 6.19 -10.34
C SER A 75 4.82 5.72 -9.03
N TYR A 76 4.45 6.29 -7.89
CA TYR A 76 5.03 5.93 -6.58
C TYR A 76 4.87 4.45 -6.22
N TYR A 77 3.86 3.79 -6.78
CA TYR A 77 3.60 2.37 -6.60
C TYR A 77 4.28 1.47 -7.64
N TYR A 78 4.84 2.01 -8.73
CA TYR A 78 5.30 1.26 -9.92
C TYR A 78 6.13 0.02 -9.58
N GLU A 79 7.23 0.18 -8.86
CA GLU A 79 8.11 -0.92 -8.44
C GLU A 79 7.39 -1.92 -7.53
N THR A 80 6.54 -1.40 -6.65
CA THR A 80 5.91 -2.17 -5.59
C THR A 80 4.84 -3.10 -6.15
N VAL A 81 3.99 -2.61 -7.05
CA VAL A 81 2.98 -3.46 -7.70
C VAL A 81 3.58 -4.46 -8.67
N ASN A 82 4.66 -4.12 -9.38
CA ASN A 82 5.36 -5.11 -10.20
C ASN A 82 6.00 -6.21 -9.34
N THR A 83 6.55 -5.86 -8.16
CA THR A 83 7.04 -6.83 -7.17
C THR A 83 5.91 -7.74 -6.66
N ALA A 84 4.73 -7.18 -6.40
CA ALA A 84 3.57 -7.95 -5.95
C ALA A 84 3.03 -8.92 -7.01
N LYS A 85 3.07 -8.54 -8.31
CA LYS A 85 2.59 -9.41 -9.41
C LYS A 85 3.38 -10.70 -9.55
N ALA A 86 4.66 -10.68 -9.17
CA ALA A 86 5.50 -11.88 -9.11
C ALA A 86 5.12 -12.85 -7.97
N LEU A 87 4.23 -12.43 -7.06
CA LEU A 87 3.86 -13.14 -5.84
C LEU A 87 2.33 -13.34 -5.77
N PRO A 88 1.76 -14.16 -6.68
CA PRO A 88 0.32 -14.39 -6.76
C PRO A 88 -0.29 -15.02 -5.48
N ALA A 89 0.54 -15.63 -4.63
CA ALA A 89 0.11 -16.17 -3.34
C ALA A 89 -0.25 -15.10 -2.29
N VAL A 90 0.22 -13.86 -2.46
CA VAL A 90 0.03 -12.77 -1.49
C VAL A 90 -1.01 -11.76 -1.96
N ILE A 91 -1.08 -11.50 -3.26
CA ILE A 91 -2.10 -10.64 -3.86
C ILE A 91 -2.65 -11.35 -5.10
N PRO A 92 -3.93 -11.79 -5.11
CA PRO A 92 -4.56 -12.33 -6.31
C PRO A 92 -4.72 -11.19 -7.32
N MET A 93 -3.74 -11.09 -8.22
CA MET A 93 -3.66 -10.14 -9.33
C MET A 93 -3.92 -10.92 -10.62
N GLU A 94 -5.16 -11.38 -10.81
CA GLU A 94 -5.51 -12.29 -11.91
C GLU A 94 -5.58 -11.59 -13.27
N ASP A 95 -5.71 -10.26 -13.29
CA ASP A 95 -5.78 -9.47 -14.53
C ASP A 95 -4.50 -8.67 -14.81
N SER A 96 -4.29 -8.39 -16.10
CA SER A 96 -3.16 -7.62 -16.63
C SER A 96 -3.25 -6.12 -16.33
N THR A 97 -4.36 -5.66 -15.73
CA THR A 97 -4.62 -4.27 -15.37
C THR A 97 -4.75 -4.08 -13.85
N LEU A 98 -4.15 -3.01 -13.32
CA LEU A 98 -4.46 -2.50 -11.97
C LEU A 98 -5.70 -1.58 -11.93
N LEU A 99 -6.19 -1.11 -13.07
CA LEU A 99 -7.27 -0.13 -13.19
C LEU A 99 -8.68 -0.70 -13.01
N GLU A 100 -8.89 -2.02 -12.97
CA GLU A 100 -10.19 -2.60 -12.54
C GLU A 100 -10.43 -2.49 -11.03
N LEU A 101 -9.46 -1.94 -10.31
CA LEU A 101 -9.37 -1.97 -8.86
C LEU A 101 -9.40 -0.56 -8.23
N SER A 102 -9.78 0.45 -9.02
CA SER A 102 -10.03 1.81 -8.54
C SER A 102 -11.42 1.90 -7.88
N PRO A 103 -11.57 2.57 -6.71
CA PRO A 103 -12.89 2.85 -6.13
C PRO A 103 -13.76 3.77 -7.02
N ASP A 104 -13.19 4.36 -8.07
CA ASP A 104 -13.82 5.39 -8.92
C ASP A 104 -14.42 4.90 -10.25
N ARG A 105 -14.62 3.59 -10.46
CA ARG A 105 -15.45 3.14 -11.60
C ARG A 105 -16.93 3.10 -11.21
N LYS A 106 -17.67 4.13 -11.63
CA LYS A 106 -19.05 3.94 -12.12
C LYS A 106 -19.03 3.36 -13.53
#